data_AF-A0A2P7R2Y6-F1
#
_entry.id   AF-A0A2P7R2Y6-F1
#
_cell.length_a   1.000
_cell.length_b   1.000
_cell.length_c   1.000
_cell.angle_alpha   90.00
_cell.angle_beta   90.00
_cell.angle_gamma   90.00
#
_symmetry.space_group_name_H-M   'P 1'
#
loop_
_entity.id
_entity.type
_entity.pdbx_description
1 polymer ?
#
loop_
_entity_poly.entity_id
_entity_poly.type
_entity_poly.pdbx_seq_one_letter_code
_entity_poly.pdbx_strand_id
1 'polypeptide(L)'
;MDEREYRQLVAGLRRILDHYGVDYRRSPPSYNNDTLYDHQCRLILDEMARSWHRHYGYRPSPRLLQKALFAAEQSRRFSPPWYARWLRRLGWPCDHR
;
A
#
# COMPACT_ATOMS: atom_id res chain seq x y z
N MET A 1 0.20 0.69 19.72
CA MET A 1 0.72 1.27 18.47
C MET A 1 0.20 2.69 18.39
N ASP A 2 1.10 3.63 18.18
CA ASP A 2 0.79 5.06 18.06
C ASP A 2 0.18 5.39 16.69
N GLU A 3 -0.51 6.52 16.57
CA GLU A 3 -1.07 6.94 15.30
C GLU A 3 0.00 7.27 14.24
N ARG A 4 1.18 7.74 14.65
CA ARG A 4 2.32 7.96 13.76
C ARG A 4 2.86 6.64 13.19
N GLU A 5 2.99 5.62 14.04
CA GLU A 5 3.39 4.27 13.63
C GLU A 5 2.38 3.69 12.64
N TYR A 6 1.07 3.84 12.92
CA TYR A 6 0.03 3.39 11.99
C TYR A 6 0.12 4.09 10.62
N ARG A 7 0.35 5.41 10.59
CA ARG A 7 0.52 6.17 9.33
C ARG A 7 1.76 5.73 8.55
N GLN A 8 2.87 5.45 9.23
CA GLN A 8 4.08 4.92 8.60
C GLN A 8 3.83 3.53 8.02
N LEU A 9 3.04 2.70 8.69
CA LEU A 9 2.66 1.37 8.23
C LEU A 9 1.81 1.45 6.95
N VAL A 10 0.82 2.35 6.92
CA VAL A 10 0.01 2.63 5.72
C VAL A 10 0.87 3.15 4.56
N ALA A 11 1.79 4.08 4.82
CA ALA A 11 2.67 4.64 3.80
C ALA A 11 3.65 3.60 3.22
N GLY A 12 4.20 2.71 4.06
CA GLY A 12 5.06 1.61 3.64
C GLY A 12 4.31 0.62 2.75
N LEU A 13 3.11 0.20 3.16
CA LEU A 13 2.25 -0.67 2.36
C LEU A 13 1.88 -0.04 1.02
N ARG A 14 1.54 1.26 1.00
CA ARG A 14 1.28 1.98 -0.25
C ARG A 14 2.46 1.92 -1.21
N ARG A 15 3.68 2.20 -0.74
CA ARG A 15 4.90 2.14 -1.57
C ARG A 15 5.14 0.74 -2.12
N ILE A 16 4.96 -0.29 -1.30
CA ILE A 16 5.11 -1.69 -1.72
C ILE A 16 4.09 -2.03 -2.80
N LEU A 17 2.82 -1.70 -2.56
CA LEU A 17 1.79 -1.93 -3.54
C LEU A 17 2.05 -1.16 -4.85
N ASP A 18 2.56 0.09 -4.78
CA ASP A 18 2.91 0.93 -5.93
C ASP A 18 4.08 0.33 -6.71
N HIS A 19 5.09 -0.18 -6.01
CA HIS A 19 6.25 -0.81 -6.60
C HIS A 19 5.91 -2.09 -7.36
N TYR A 20 5.07 -2.96 -6.78
CA TYR A 20 4.69 -4.23 -7.39
C TYR A 20 3.49 -4.11 -8.35
N GLY A 21 2.89 -2.93 -8.49
CA GLY A 21 1.76 -2.71 -9.39
C GLY A 21 0.54 -3.58 -9.05
N VAL A 22 0.39 -3.98 -7.78
CA VAL A 22 -0.72 -4.82 -7.32
C VAL A 22 -2.02 -4.03 -7.46
N ASP A 23 -2.91 -4.54 -8.31
CA ASP A 23 -4.19 -3.92 -8.64
C ASP A 23 -5.30 -4.98 -8.54
N TYR A 24 -6.16 -4.82 -7.54
CA TYR A 24 -7.30 -5.71 -7.32
C TYR A 24 -8.25 -5.76 -8.52
N ARG A 25 -8.29 -4.71 -9.35
CA ARG A 25 -9.17 -4.63 -10.53
C ARG A 25 -8.70 -5.52 -11.68
N ARG A 26 -7.43 -5.94 -11.65
CA ARG A 26 -6.86 -6.86 -12.64
C ARG A 26 -7.08 -8.33 -12.29
N SER A 27 -7.49 -8.62 -11.05
CA SER A 27 -7.80 -9.99 -10.64
C SER A 27 -9.29 -10.28 -10.84
N PRO A 28 -9.63 -11.44 -11.42
CA PRO A 28 -11.02 -11.87 -11.48
C PRO A 28 -11.56 -12.06 -10.06
N PRO A 29 -12.83 -11.69 -9.79
CA PRO A 29 -13.44 -11.93 -8.48
C PRO A 29 -13.45 -13.44 -8.20
N SER A 30 -12.84 -13.85 -7.08
CA SER A 30 -12.90 -15.24 -6.59
C SER A 30 -13.71 -15.29 -5.32
N TYR A 31 -14.63 -16.25 -5.24
CA TYR A 31 -15.42 -16.53 -4.05
C TYR A 31 -14.58 -17.21 -2.95
N ASN A 32 -13.42 -17.78 -3.30
CA ASN A 32 -12.59 -18.58 -2.42
C ASN A 32 -11.38 -17.83 -1.84
N ASN A 33 -11.24 -16.52 -2.11
CA ASN A 33 -10.05 -15.73 -1.72
C ASN A 33 -8.71 -16.35 -2.16
N ASP A 34 -8.73 -17.06 -3.29
CA ASP A 34 -7.55 -17.67 -3.93
C ASP A 34 -7.24 -16.97 -5.26
N THR A 35 -7.42 -15.65 -5.30
CA THR A 35 -6.93 -14.87 -6.44
C THR A 35 -5.42 -14.69 -6.34
N LEU A 36 -4.79 -14.42 -7.49
CA LEU A 36 -3.41 -13.95 -7.54
C LEU A 36 -3.21 -12.73 -6.63
N TYR A 37 -4.20 -11.85 -6.58
CA TYR A 37 -4.22 -10.68 -5.70
C TYR A 37 -4.20 -11.06 -4.21
N ASP A 38 -5.02 -12.03 -3.78
CA ASP A 38 -5.01 -12.51 -2.39
C ASP A 38 -3.63 -13.06 -1.98
N HIS A 39 -3.00 -13.84 -2.87
CA HIS A 39 -1.65 -14.33 -2.66
C HIS A 39 -0.62 -13.20 -2.57
N GLN A 40 -0.71 -12.20 -3.44
CA GLN A 40 0.15 -11.02 -3.40
C GLN A 40 -0.03 -10.23 -2.11
N CYS A 41 -1.27 -10.03 -1.66
CA CYS A 41 -1.58 -9.38 -0.39
C CYS A 41 -0.97 -10.14 0.79
N ARG A 42 -1.09 -11.49 0.84
CA ARG A 42 -0.48 -12.31 1.90
C ARG A 42 1.04 -12.12 1.95
N LEU A 43 1.72 -12.14 0.80
CA LEU A 43 3.17 -11.93 0.71
C LEU A 43 3.59 -10.53 1.16
N ILE A 44 2.85 -9.49 0.74
CA ILE A 44 3.10 -8.09 1.12
C ILE A 44 2.93 -7.91 2.63
N LEU A 45 1.89 -8.48 3.22
CA LEU A 45 1.64 -8.39 4.65
C LEU A 45 2.74 -9.10 5.45
N ASP A 46 3.21 -10.26 5.00
CA ASP A 46 4.29 -10.97 5.68
C ASP A 46 5.63 -10.23 5.58
N GLU A 47 5.96 -9.69 4.41
CA GLU A 47 7.17 -8.87 4.24
C GLU A 47 7.14 -7.61 5.10
N MET A 48 5.99 -6.93 5.14
CA MET A 48 5.82 -5.74 5.97
C MET A 48 5.93 -6.10 7.45
N ALA A 49 5.32 -7.20 7.89
CA ALA A 49 5.41 -7.65 9.27
C ALA A 49 6.85 -7.99 9.69
N ARG A 50 7.61 -8.67 8.82
CA ARG A 50 9.03 -8.99 9.05
C ARG A 50 9.90 -7.73 9.08
N SER A 51 9.64 -6.78 8.19
CA SER A 51 10.35 -5.50 8.16
C SER A 51 10.05 -4.66 9.39
N TRP A 52 8.79 -4.62 9.82
CA TRP A 52 8.37 -3.91 11.03
C TRP A 52 8.99 -4.49 12.29
N HIS A 53 8.99 -5.83 12.42
CA HIS A 53 9.62 -6.50 13.55
C HIS A 53 11.12 -6.23 13.61
N ARG A 54 11.81 -6.22 12.45
CA ARG A 54 13.23 -5.84 12.37
C ARG A 54 13.50 -4.40 12.81
N HIS A 55 12.59 -3.46 12.52
CA HIS A 55 12.80 -2.04 12.85
C HIS A 55 12.38 -1.66 14.27
N TYR A 56 11.25 -2.18 14.76
CA TYR A 56 10.65 -1.79 16.04
C TYR A 56 10.71 -2.89 17.12
N GLY A 57 11.22 -4.08 16.81
CA GLY A 57 11.34 -5.20 17.75
C GLY A 57 10.02 -5.94 18.03
N TYR A 58 8.90 -5.52 17.44
CA TYR A 58 7.60 -6.17 17.62
C TYR A 58 6.84 -6.34 16.31
N ARG A 59 5.99 -7.37 16.23
CA ARG A 59 5.16 -7.65 15.05
C ARG A 59 3.77 -7.01 15.20
N PRO A 60 3.32 -6.18 14.25
CA PRO A 60 1.95 -5.70 14.22
C PRO A 60 0.94 -6.85 14.15
N SER A 61 -0.22 -6.70 14.81
CA SER A 61 -1.29 -7.69 14.75
C SER A 61 -1.78 -7.89 13.31
N PRO A 62 -2.12 -9.13 12.89
CA PRO A 62 -2.64 -9.41 11.54
C PRO A 62 -3.84 -8.55 11.16
N ARG A 63 -4.76 -8.28 12.10
CA ARG A 63 -5.92 -7.40 11.87
C ARG A 63 -5.50 -5.97 11.57
N LEU A 64 -4.46 -5.48 12.24
CA LEU A 64 -3.97 -4.12 12.06
C LEU A 64 -3.25 -3.97 10.72
N LEU A 65 -2.46 -4.98 10.33
CA LEU A 65 -1.83 -5.07 9.02
C LEU A 65 -2.86 -5.05 7.88
N GLN A 66 -3.91 -5.86 7.99
CA GLN A 66 -5.01 -5.84 7.00
C GLN A 66 -5.72 -4.49 6.96
N LYS A 67 -6.04 -3.89 8.12
CA LYS A 67 -6.67 -2.56 8.17
C LYS A 67 -5.81 -1.50 7.50
N ALA A 68 -4.50 -1.53 7.72
CA ALA A 68 -3.57 -0.60 7.10
C ALA A 68 -3.37 -0.86 5.61
N LEU A 69 -3.43 -2.13 5.17
CA LEU A 69 -3.42 -2.49 3.75
C LEU A 69 -4.66 -1.91 3.04
N PHE A 70 -5.86 -2.11 3.60
CA PHE A 70 -7.08 -1.51 3.07
C PHE A 70 -7.01 0.02 3.07
N ALA A 71 -6.47 0.64 4.12
CA ALA A 71 -6.27 2.08 4.16
C ALA A 71 -5.26 2.55 3.09
N ALA A 72 -4.20 1.77 2.85
CA ALA A 72 -3.22 2.04 1.80
C ALA A 72 -3.87 1.93 0.41
N GLU A 73 -4.64 0.88 0.14
CA GLU A 73 -5.41 0.74 -1.10
C GLU A 73 -6.48 1.80 -1.29
N GLN A 74 -7.20 2.16 -0.23
CA GLN A 74 -8.15 3.25 -0.27
C GLN A 74 -7.46 4.60 -0.50
N SER A 75 -6.25 4.80 0.05
CA SER A 75 -5.44 5.97 -0.25
C SER A 75 -4.88 5.98 -1.68
N ARG A 76 -4.83 4.81 -2.34
CA ARG A 76 -4.51 4.66 -3.76
C ARG A 76 -5.70 4.98 -4.68
N ARG A 77 -6.90 5.15 -4.11
CA ARG A 77 -8.05 5.71 -4.86
C ARG A 77 -7.78 7.19 -5.13
N PHE A 78 -7.40 7.45 -6.39
CA PHE A 78 -7.24 8.73 -7.09
C PHE A 78 -5.81 9.31 -7.22
N SER A 79 -4.99 8.66 -8.04
CA SER A 79 -4.08 9.38 -8.94
C SER A 79 -4.04 8.69 -10.28
N PRO A 80 -4.96 9.04 -11.19
CA PRO A 80 -4.90 8.57 -12.56
C PRO A 80 -3.54 8.95 -13.19
N PRO A 81 -2.95 8.12 -14.06
CA PRO A 81 -1.66 8.43 -14.69
C PRO A 81 -1.71 9.72 -15.55
N TRP A 82 -2.90 10.17 -15.94
CA TRP A 82 -3.10 11.47 -16.59
C TRP A 82 -3.02 12.67 -15.63
N TYR A 83 -3.25 12.50 -14.32
CA TYR A 83 -3.21 13.57 -13.32
C TYR A 83 -1.78 14.06 -13.05
N ALA A 84 -0.80 13.14 -12.96
CA ALA A 84 0.63 13.51 -12.91
C ALA A 84 1.09 14.22 -14.19
N ARG A 85 0.50 13.87 -15.35
CA ARG A 85 0.74 14.53 -16.64
C ARG A 85 0.09 15.92 -16.73
N TRP A 86 -1.05 16.11 -16.07
CA TRP A 86 -1.79 17.38 -16.00
C TRP A 86 -1.12 18.38 -15.04
N LEU A 87 -0.62 17.94 -13.89
CA LEU A 87 0.17 18.75 -12.96
C LEU A 87 1.48 19.26 -13.57
N ARG A 88 2.17 18.42 -14.37
CA ARG A 88 3.35 18.86 -15.15
C ARG A 88 2.99 19.88 -16.24
N ARG A 89 1.76 19.87 -16.77
CA ARG A 89 1.30 20.78 -17.83
C ARG A 89 0.82 22.14 -17.27
N LEU A 90 0.40 22.20 -16.01
CA LEU A 90 -0.05 23.42 -15.33
C LEU A 90 1.07 24.24 -14.66
N GLY A 91 2.33 23.85 -14.86
CA GLY A 91 3.48 24.70 -14.50
C GLY A 91 3.73 24.87 -12.99
N TRP A 92 3.19 24.01 -12.13
CA TRP A 92 3.58 24.03 -10.72
C TRP A 92 4.98 23.40 -10.57
N PRO A 93 5.98 24.13 -10.08
CA PRO A 93 7.29 23.54 -9.81
C PRO A 93 7.12 22.61 -8.61
N CYS A 94 7.26 21.30 -8.83
CA CYS A 94 7.68 20.41 -7.77
C CYS A 94 9.13 20.78 -7.47
N ASP A 95 9.31 21.71 -6.54
CA ASP A 95 10.62 22.11 -6.06
C ASP A 95 11.33 20.88 -5.49
N HIS A 96 12.48 20.58 -6.09
CA HIS A 96 13.35 19.49 -5.73
C HIS A 96 14.60 20.13 -5.13
N ARG A 97 14.52 20.71 -3.92
CA ARG A 97 15.62 20.82 -2.95
C ARG A 97 15.18 21.28 -1.57
#